data_AF-A0A5C0ZTG2-F1
#
_entry.id   AF-A0A5C0ZTG2-F1
#
_cell.length_a   1.000
_cell.length_b   1.000
_cell.length_c   1.000
_cell.angle_alpha   90.00
_cell.angle_beta   90.00
_cell.angle_gamma   90.00
#
_symmetry.space_group_name_H-M   'P 1'
#
loop_
_entity.id
_entity.type
_entity.pdbx_description
1 polymer ?
#
loop_
_entity_poly.entity_id
_entity_poly.type
_entity_poly.pdbx_seq_one_letter_code
_entity_poly.pdbx_strand_id
1 'polypeptide(L)'
;MGQAAPSHPLISIMNYGEARFDPKDFEEGIILNFYKISFKTSFSGKLKYGQGFYDFEEGGMSFIAPGQLLKMQDEEADYSGMTLHIHPDFLRSYPLNSAIKQYGYFSYSAAEALYLSEKEKATILSIYRFIQDELNERIDKFSQDVIISQIELLLNYANRFYDRQFLTRKAVNNDLLVRLEQQLEDYFKDDKLLTGGLPSVATLAENLHVTRRYLSDLLRNLIGLNAQQFIHEKVIEKAKEYLAKNDLTVAQIAYHLGFEHPQSFNKLFKSKTSLSPSGYKKSLRN
;
A
#
# COMPACT_ATOMS: atom_id res chain seq x y z
N MET A 1 -17.40 4.97 22.85
CA MET A 1 -16.51 3.96 23.46
C MET A 1 -16.54 4.19 24.97
N GLY A 2 -16.95 3.22 25.78
CA GLY A 2 -17.11 3.36 27.25
C GLY A 2 -15.78 3.51 28.01
N GLN A 3 -14.94 4.44 27.60
CA GLN A 3 -13.62 4.72 28.16
C GLN A 3 -13.60 6.05 28.90
N ALA A 4 -12.59 6.22 29.76
CA ALA A 4 -12.31 7.50 30.41
C ALA A 4 -12.10 8.61 29.37
N ALA A 5 -12.48 9.84 29.72
CA ALA A 5 -12.24 10.99 28.86
C ALA A 5 -10.73 11.12 28.56
N PRO A 6 -10.35 11.41 27.31
CA PRO A 6 -8.94 11.55 26.95
C PRO A 6 -8.31 12.73 27.71
N SER A 7 -7.03 12.60 28.08
CA SER A 7 -6.28 13.68 28.75
C SER A 7 -6.09 14.92 27.86
N HIS A 8 -6.19 14.75 26.54
CA HIS A 8 -6.09 15.83 25.56
C HIS A 8 -7.22 15.76 24.52
N PRO A 9 -7.83 16.89 24.11
CA PRO A 9 -9.00 16.90 23.22
C PRO A 9 -8.70 16.49 21.75
N LEU A 10 -7.45 16.62 21.30
CA LEU A 10 -7.07 16.39 19.89
C LEU A 10 -6.10 15.21 19.67
N ILE A 11 -5.62 14.57 20.74
CA ILE A 11 -4.68 13.45 20.64
C ILE A 11 -4.89 12.51 21.83
N SER A 12 -4.75 11.20 21.60
CA SER A 12 -4.89 10.20 22.68
C SER A 12 -4.12 8.94 22.35
N ILE A 13 -3.58 8.27 23.37
CA ILE A 13 -3.09 6.89 23.28
C ILE A 13 -4.04 5.97 24.02
N MET A 14 -4.31 4.81 23.45
CA MET A 14 -5.15 3.76 24.02
C MET A 14 -4.41 2.41 23.97
N ASN A 15 -4.48 1.66 25.06
CA ASN A 15 -4.06 0.26 25.11
C ASN A 15 -5.22 -0.63 24.67
N TYR A 16 -5.02 -1.39 23.60
CA TYR A 16 -6.04 -2.29 23.05
C TYR A 16 -6.42 -3.40 24.01
N GLY A 17 -5.49 -3.87 24.84
CA GLY A 17 -5.74 -4.94 25.81
C GLY A 17 -6.73 -4.55 26.92
N GLU A 18 -7.01 -3.25 27.06
CA GLU A 18 -7.93 -2.71 28.06
C GLU A 18 -9.28 -2.30 27.45
N ALA A 19 -9.39 -2.33 26.11
CA ALA A 19 -10.56 -1.87 25.38
C ALA A 19 -11.46 -3.05 25.01
N ARG A 20 -12.75 -2.96 25.37
CA ARG A 20 -13.78 -3.91 24.92
C ARG A 20 -14.46 -3.36 23.67
N PHE A 21 -14.44 -4.15 22.59
CA PHE A 21 -15.16 -3.85 21.35
C PHE A 21 -16.18 -4.97 21.10
N ASP A 22 -17.39 -4.60 20.71
CA ASP A 22 -18.31 -5.55 20.08
C ASP A 22 -18.05 -5.47 18.56
N PRO A 23 -17.63 -6.57 17.89
CA PRO A 23 -17.45 -6.59 16.44
C PRO A 23 -18.68 -6.09 15.67
N LYS A 24 -19.89 -6.27 16.24
CA LYS A 24 -21.15 -5.80 15.66
C LYS A 24 -21.24 -4.28 15.54
N ASP A 25 -20.54 -3.54 16.41
CA ASP A 25 -20.49 -2.08 16.33
C ASP A 25 -19.77 -1.58 15.07
N PHE A 26 -19.06 -2.47 14.35
CA PHE A 26 -18.24 -2.16 13.19
C PHE A 26 -18.67 -2.92 11.91
N GLU A 27 -19.78 -3.66 11.93
CA GLU A 27 -20.28 -4.46 10.79
C GLU A 27 -20.51 -3.61 9.53
N GLU A 28 -21.08 -2.42 9.69
CA GLU A 28 -21.32 -1.48 8.58
C GLU A 28 -20.06 -0.70 8.17
N GLY A 29 -18.99 -0.80 8.97
CA GLY A 29 -17.78 -0.01 8.87
C GLY A 29 -17.92 1.37 9.50
N ILE A 30 -16.80 1.92 9.98
CA ILE A 30 -16.72 3.24 10.61
C ILE A 30 -15.82 4.16 9.79
N ILE A 31 -16.25 5.40 9.58
CA ILE A 31 -15.38 6.45 9.02
C ILE A 31 -14.80 7.24 10.19
N LEU A 32 -13.47 7.26 10.28
CA LEU A 32 -12.75 8.02 11.31
C LEU A 32 -12.41 9.41 10.77
N ASN A 33 -12.61 10.45 11.58
CA ASN A 33 -12.23 11.82 11.24
C ASN A 33 -10.84 12.21 11.77
N PHE A 34 -10.06 11.23 12.22
CA PHE A 34 -8.72 11.40 12.78
C PHE A 34 -7.76 10.36 12.21
N TYR A 35 -6.46 10.66 12.28
CA TYR A 35 -5.43 9.68 12.00
C TYR A 35 -5.41 8.64 13.11
N LYS A 36 -5.32 7.37 12.75
CA LYS A 36 -5.17 6.26 13.69
C LYS A 36 -3.96 5.44 13.32
N ILE A 37 -3.01 5.36 14.24
CA ILE A 37 -1.79 4.56 14.09
C ILE A 37 -1.88 3.49 15.15
N SER A 38 -1.98 2.22 14.76
CA SER A 38 -2.08 1.11 15.68
C SER A 38 -0.84 0.25 15.59
N PHE A 39 -0.33 -0.18 16.74
CA PHE A 39 0.68 -1.20 16.89
C PHE A 39 0.07 -2.39 17.66
N LYS A 40 0.01 -3.56 17.02
CA LYS A 40 -0.45 -4.82 17.61
C LYS A 40 0.79 -5.62 18.04
N THR A 41 0.85 -6.05 19.31
CA THR A 41 2.00 -6.81 19.87
C THR A 41 1.98 -8.28 19.51
N SER A 42 0.84 -8.82 19.13
CA SER A 42 0.68 -10.16 18.58
C SER A 42 -0.50 -10.19 17.61
N PHE A 43 -0.48 -11.12 16.66
CA PHE A 43 -1.63 -11.45 15.83
C PHE A 43 -2.03 -12.90 16.13
N SER A 44 -3.32 -13.17 16.32
CA SER A 44 -3.89 -14.53 16.35
C SER A 44 -4.56 -14.91 15.02
N GLY A 45 -4.36 -14.13 13.96
CA GLY A 45 -4.89 -14.39 12.62
C GLY A 45 -3.93 -15.22 11.75
N LYS A 46 -4.41 -16.33 11.20
CA LYS A 46 -3.64 -17.19 10.28
C LYS A 46 -3.69 -16.63 8.86
N LEU A 47 -2.91 -15.58 8.56
CA LEU A 47 -2.73 -15.16 7.16
C LEU A 47 -1.61 -15.98 6.50
N LYS A 48 -1.98 -17.14 5.94
CA LYS A 48 -1.12 -17.90 5.02
C LYS A 48 -0.91 -17.09 3.74
N TYR A 49 0.28 -16.51 3.56
CA TYR A 49 0.73 -15.99 2.27
C TYR A 49 1.89 -16.81 1.73
N GLY A 50 1.62 -17.67 0.74
CA GLY A 50 2.62 -18.48 0.03
C GLY A 50 2.97 -19.82 0.70
N GLN A 51 4.05 -20.46 0.21
CA GLN A 51 4.56 -21.76 0.69
C GLN A 51 5.65 -21.64 1.80
N GLY A 52 5.90 -20.43 2.32
CA GLY A 52 6.90 -20.20 3.36
C GLY A 52 6.26 -19.83 4.69
N PHE A 53 6.73 -20.44 5.78
CA PHE A 53 6.55 -19.94 7.13
C PHE A 53 7.60 -18.84 7.35
N TYR A 54 7.16 -17.59 7.49
CA TYR A 54 8.04 -16.51 7.93
C TYR A 54 7.72 -16.22 9.40
N ASP A 55 8.73 -16.25 10.27
CA ASP A 55 8.66 -15.99 11.72
C ASP A 55 8.35 -14.51 12.07
N PHE A 56 7.47 -13.85 11.31
CA PHE A 56 6.98 -12.50 11.61
C PHE A 56 5.48 -12.51 11.94
N GLU A 57 4.98 -13.61 12.53
CA GLU A 57 3.58 -13.78 12.96
C GLU A 57 3.26 -13.03 14.29
N GLU A 58 4.18 -12.21 14.79
CA GLU A 58 4.13 -11.70 16.16
C GLU A 58 3.80 -10.19 16.25
N GLY A 59 2.95 -9.63 15.38
CA GLY A 59 2.52 -8.24 15.50
C GLY A 59 3.08 -7.27 14.46
N GLY A 60 2.47 -6.08 14.38
CA GLY A 60 2.73 -5.13 13.30
C GLY A 60 1.95 -3.83 13.45
N MET A 61 2.18 -2.88 12.54
CA MET A 61 1.52 -1.58 12.54
C MET A 61 0.48 -1.45 11.43
N SER A 62 -0.63 -0.77 11.74
CA SER A 62 -1.61 -0.32 10.76
C SER A 62 -1.85 1.19 10.89
N PHE A 63 -2.21 1.81 9.77
CA PHE A 63 -2.33 3.25 9.65
C PHE A 63 -3.62 3.58 8.92
N ILE A 64 -4.40 4.49 9.46
CA ILE A 64 -5.68 4.93 8.90
C ILE A 64 -5.67 6.44 8.87
N ALA A 65 -5.98 7.01 7.70
CA ALA A 65 -6.15 8.44 7.52
C ALA A 65 -7.61 8.88 7.76
N PRO A 66 -7.84 10.16 8.12
CA PRO A 66 -9.17 10.72 8.20
C PRO A 66 -9.97 10.51 6.91
N GLY A 67 -11.25 10.18 7.04
CA GLY A 67 -12.16 9.95 5.92
C GLY A 67 -12.09 8.54 5.31
N GLN A 68 -11.24 7.65 5.84
CA GLN A 68 -11.20 6.26 5.39
C GLN A 68 -12.24 5.40 6.10
N LEU A 69 -12.88 4.53 5.33
CA LEU A 69 -13.80 3.51 5.84
C LEU A 69 -13.01 2.36 6.44
N LEU A 70 -13.09 2.20 7.76
CA LEU A 70 -12.57 1.06 8.49
C LEU A 70 -13.65 0.01 8.63
N LYS A 71 -13.41 -1.19 8.08
CA LYS A 71 -14.20 -2.38 8.38
C LYS A 71 -13.32 -3.33 9.19
N MET A 72 -13.76 -3.65 10.41
CA MET A 72 -13.10 -4.70 11.20
C MET A 72 -13.61 -6.04 10.70
N GLN A 73 -12.72 -7.01 10.49
CA GLN A 73 -13.11 -8.39 10.14
C GLN A 73 -13.27 -9.21 11.43
N ASP A 74 -14.06 -10.28 11.40
CA ASP A 74 -14.45 -11.05 12.60
C ASP A 74 -13.26 -11.66 13.40
N GLU A 75 -12.08 -11.81 12.80
CA GLU A 75 -10.87 -12.36 13.46
C GLU A 75 -10.14 -11.36 14.37
N GLU A 76 -10.72 -10.19 14.60
CA GLU A 76 -10.10 -9.05 15.28
C GLU A 76 -10.36 -9.00 16.81
N ALA A 77 -10.66 -10.12 17.45
CA ALA A 77 -11.23 -10.14 18.82
C ALA A 77 -10.23 -10.22 20.00
N ASP A 78 -8.93 -10.43 19.76
CA ASP A 78 -7.93 -10.53 20.84
C ASP A 78 -6.71 -9.64 20.54
N TYR A 79 -6.75 -8.39 21.00
CA TYR A 79 -5.69 -7.41 20.75
C TYR A 79 -4.95 -7.00 22.00
N SER A 80 -3.66 -7.36 22.03
CA SER A 80 -2.66 -6.65 22.80
C SER A 80 -1.99 -5.61 21.88
N GLY A 81 -1.76 -4.40 22.38
CA GLY A 81 -1.13 -3.34 21.59
C GLY A 81 -1.47 -1.92 22.01
N MET A 82 -0.97 -0.94 21.27
CA MET A 82 -1.20 0.48 21.50
C MET A 82 -1.74 1.15 20.24
N THR A 83 -2.62 2.13 20.38
CA THR A 83 -3.09 2.96 19.27
C THR A 83 -3.05 4.42 19.62
N LEU A 84 -2.55 5.20 18.66
CA LEU A 84 -2.43 6.64 18.72
C LEU A 84 -3.48 7.25 17.79
N HIS A 85 -4.36 8.08 18.36
CA HIS A 85 -5.35 8.85 17.61
C HIS A 85 -4.92 10.31 17.57
N ILE A 86 -4.91 10.91 16.37
CA ILE A 86 -4.49 12.30 16.15
C ILE A 86 -5.55 13.00 15.31
N HIS A 87 -6.26 13.95 15.91
CA HIS A 87 -7.15 14.83 15.16
C HIS A 87 -6.31 15.73 14.23
N PRO A 88 -6.71 15.98 12.97
CA PRO A 88 -5.91 16.78 12.03
C PRO A 88 -5.55 18.17 12.55
N ASP A 89 -6.40 18.76 13.41
CA ASP A 89 -6.15 20.06 14.01
C ASP A 89 -4.94 20.10 14.95
N PHE A 90 -4.54 18.95 15.52
CA PHE A 90 -3.32 18.85 16.32
C PHE A 90 -2.06 19.13 15.49
N LEU A 91 -2.12 18.82 14.19
CA LEU A 91 -1.00 18.98 13.27
C LEU A 91 -1.03 20.33 12.53
N ARG A 92 -2.15 21.06 12.58
CA ARG A 92 -2.49 22.14 11.62
C ARG A 92 -1.40 23.21 11.45
N SER A 93 -0.73 23.59 12.54
CA SER A 93 0.33 24.61 12.55
C SER A 93 1.73 24.08 12.21
N TYR A 94 1.88 22.77 12.03
CA TYR A 94 3.17 22.10 11.85
C TYR A 94 3.35 21.64 10.40
N PRO A 95 4.61 21.60 9.88
CA PRO A 95 4.91 21.01 8.58
C PRO A 95 4.40 19.57 8.44
N LEU A 96 4.32 18.84 9.56
CA LEU A 96 3.82 17.48 9.62
C LEU A 96 2.41 17.31 9.03
N ASN A 97 1.53 18.32 9.11
CA ASN A 97 0.18 18.25 8.51
C ASN A 97 0.21 17.97 7.00
N SER A 98 1.22 18.49 6.30
CA SER A 98 1.43 18.24 4.88
C SER A 98 2.25 16.98 4.65
N ALA A 99 3.30 16.77 5.45
CA ALA A 99 4.20 15.62 5.28
C ALA A 99 3.50 14.28 5.53
N ILE A 100 2.59 14.20 6.53
CA ILE A 100 1.93 12.95 6.92
C ILE A 100 1.13 12.32 5.76
N LYS A 101 0.62 13.14 4.84
CA LYS A 101 -0.15 12.71 3.66
C LYS A 101 0.71 12.04 2.59
N GLN A 102 2.03 12.23 2.64
CA GLN A 102 2.97 11.69 1.66
C GLN A 102 3.34 10.24 1.96
N TYR A 103 3.22 9.81 3.22
CA TYR A 103 3.53 8.44 3.61
C TYR A 103 2.51 7.45 3.04
N GLY A 104 3.00 6.42 2.36
CA GLY A 104 2.16 5.48 1.62
C GLY A 104 1.31 4.58 2.46
N TYR A 105 1.77 4.32 3.66
CA TYR A 105 1.10 3.42 4.56
C TYR A 105 -0.24 3.91 5.11
N PHE A 106 -0.53 5.21 5.02
CA PHE A 106 -1.88 5.72 5.29
C PHE A 106 -2.90 5.41 4.19
N SER A 107 -2.48 4.95 3.02
CA SER A 107 -3.39 4.55 1.93
C SER A 107 -3.67 3.05 1.88
N TYR A 108 -3.11 2.29 2.82
CA TYR A 108 -3.17 0.84 2.85
C TYR A 108 -4.42 0.30 3.54
N SER A 109 -4.84 -0.88 3.11
CA SER A 109 -5.86 -1.65 3.83
C SER A 109 -5.22 -2.35 5.03
N ALA A 110 -6.02 -2.78 6.00
CA ALA A 110 -5.53 -3.52 7.18
C ALA A 110 -4.74 -4.79 6.81
N ALA A 111 -4.95 -5.35 5.61
CA ALA A 111 -4.27 -6.53 5.09
C ALA A 111 -2.77 -6.29 4.74
N GLU A 112 -2.33 -5.03 4.67
CA GLU A 112 -0.95 -4.66 4.32
C GLU A 112 -0.16 -4.18 5.55
N ALA A 113 -0.46 -4.74 6.71
CA ALA A 113 0.17 -4.36 7.97
C ALA A 113 1.70 -4.34 7.84
N LEU A 114 2.32 -3.33 8.45
CA LEU A 114 3.77 -3.22 8.52
C LEU A 114 4.29 -4.20 9.57
N TYR A 115 5.04 -5.20 9.12
CA TYR A 115 5.59 -6.23 10.01
C TYR A 115 6.91 -5.78 10.63
N LEU A 116 7.06 -6.06 11.91
CA LEU A 116 8.18 -5.59 12.73
C LEU A 116 8.97 -6.76 13.32
N SER A 117 10.29 -6.64 13.39
CA SER A 117 11.11 -7.53 14.21
C SER A 117 11.04 -7.14 15.69
N GLU A 118 11.47 -8.01 16.60
CA GLU A 118 11.49 -7.71 18.05
C GLU A 118 12.15 -6.37 18.40
N LYS A 119 13.30 -6.10 17.78
CA LYS A 119 14.03 -4.84 18.00
C LYS A 119 13.23 -3.62 17.54
N GLU A 120 12.48 -3.76 16.46
CA GLU A 120 11.66 -2.67 15.91
C GLU A 120 10.39 -2.47 16.72
N LYS A 121 9.75 -3.56 17.19
CA LYS A 121 8.64 -3.48 18.15
C LYS A 121 9.04 -2.72 19.40
N ALA A 122 10.20 -3.05 19.98
CA ALA A 122 10.73 -2.34 21.15
C ALA A 122 10.97 -0.85 20.87
N THR A 123 11.43 -0.51 19.66
CA THR A 123 11.60 0.88 19.22
C THR A 123 10.26 1.62 19.15
N ILE A 124 9.26 1.02 18.49
CA ILE A 124 7.93 1.59 18.35
C ILE A 124 7.27 1.76 19.72
N LEU A 125 7.27 0.72 20.57
CA LEU A 125 6.74 0.76 21.94
C LEU A 125 7.37 1.88 22.77
N SER A 126 8.68 2.08 22.65
CA SER A 126 9.37 3.16 23.37
C SER A 126 8.84 4.53 22.97
N ILE A 127 8.57 4.75 21.67
CA ILE A 127 8.02 6.02 21.17
C ILE A 127 6.59 6.22 21.68
N TYR A 128 5.74 5.19 21.63
CA TYR A 128 4.39 5.27 22.21
C TYR A 128 4.43 5.63 23.69
N ARG A 129 5.32 5.01 24.46
CA ARG A 129 5.49 5.32 25.88
C ARG A 129 5.92 6.78 26.09
N PHE A 130 6.88 7.29 25.31
CA PHE A 130 7.29 8.69 25.44
C PHE A 130 6.16 9.67 25.12
N ILE A 131 5.30 9.36 24.14
CA ILE A 131 4.14 10.20 23.83
C ILE A 131 3.14 10.13 24.97
N GLN A 132 2.92 8.94 25.53
CA GLN A 132 2.00 8.74 26.64
C GLN A 132 2.46 9.45 27.91
N ASP A 133 3.75 9.37 28.23
CA ASP A 133 4.35 10.06 29.36
C ASP A 133 4.19 11.59 29.20
N GLU A 134 4.51 12.14 28.03
CA GLU A 134 4.32 13.58 27.73
C GLU A 134 2.84 14.02 27.84
N LEU A 135 1.89 13.16 27.42
CA LEU A 135 0.46 13.44 27.56
C LEU A 135 -0.07 13.40 29.01
N ASN A 136 0.69 12.80 29.94
CA ASN A 136 0.35 12.71 31.35
C ASN A 136 1.02 13.80 32.19
N GLU A 137 1.99 14.52 31.62
CA GLU A 137 2.65 15.64 32.26
C GLU A 137 1.77 16.90 32.28
N ARG A 138 2.21 17.91 33.05
CA ARG A 138 1.55 19.22 33.03
C ARG A 138 1.79 19.90 31.69
N ILE A 139 0.71 20.20 30.98
CA ILE A 139 0.76 20.90 29.70
C ILE A 139 1.41 22.28 29.87
N ASP A 140 2.46 22.51 29.10
CA ASP A 140 3.10 23.81 28.95
C ASP A 140 3.24 24.19 27.46
N LYS A 141 3.95 25.29 27.19
CA LYS A 141 4.11 25.82 25.83
C LYS A 141 4.99 24.95 24.92
N PHE A 142 5.68 23.94 25.44
CA PHE A 142 6.56 23.03 24.72
C PHE A 142 5.94 21.66 24.49
N SER A 143 4.94 21.27 25.28
CA SER A 143 4.35 19.92 25.23
C SER A 143 3.92 19.50 23.82
N GLN A 144 3.25 20.38 23.07
CA GLN A 144 2.83 20.06 21.69
C GLN A 144 4.02 19.84 20.75
N ASP A 145 5.07 20.66 20.83
CA ASP A 145 6.27 20.52 19.99
C ASP A 145 7.00 19.20 20.26
N VAL A 146 7.06 18.78 21.54
CA VAL A 146 7.64 17.50 21.95
C VAL A 146 6.83 16.34 21.37
N ILE A 147 5.51 16.36 21.50
CA ILE A 147 4.65 15.30 20.96
C ILE A 147 4.75 15.25 19.43
N ILE A 148 4.75 16.39 18.73
CA ILE A 148 4.91 16.43 17.27
C ILE A 148 6.23 15.79 16.86
N SER A 149 7.34 16.13 17.53
CA SER A 149 8.66 15.55 17.24
C SER A 149 8.67 14.03 17.41
N GLN A 150 7.95 13.51 18.42
CA GLN A 150 7.84 12.07 18.65
C GLN A 150 6.96 11.37 17.61
N ILE A 151 5.89 12.03 17.13
CA ILE A 151 5.07 11.52 16.01
C ILE A 151 5.91 11.47 14.73
N GLU A 152 6.71 12.50 14.44
CA GLU A 152 7.62 12.49 13.29
C GLU A 152 8.63 11.33 13.40
N LEU A 153 9.20 11.11 14.59
CA LEU A 153 10.09 9.99 14.84
C LEU A 153 9.40 8.64 14.58
N LEU A 154 8.17 8.47 15.07
CA LEU A 154 7.35 7.28 14.85
C LEU A 154 7.15 7.02 13.35
N LEU A 155 6.74 8.04 12.59
CA LEU A 155 6.48 7.95 11.16
C LEU A 155 7.75 7.67 10.35
N ASN A 156 8.89 8.22 10.76
CA ASN A 156 10.18 7.96 10.12
C ASN A 156 10.65 6.52 10.35
N TYR A 157 10.50 5.97 11.56
CA TYR A 157 10.76 4.56 11.81
C TYR A 157 9.80 3.65 11.05
N ALA A 158 8.50 3.97 11.04
CA ALA A 158 7.53 3.23 10.24
C ALA A 158 7.91 3.19 8.76
N ASN A 159 8.33 4.33 8.18
CA ASN A 159 8.78 4.38 6.79
C ASN A 159 10.04 3.52 6.56
N ARG A 160 11.01 3.59 7.49
CA ARG A 160 12.23 2.78 7.41
C ARG A 160 11.93 1.28 7.47
N PHE A 161 11.03 0.85 8.35
CA PHE A 161 10.65 -0.55 8.48
C PHE A 161 9.81 -1.02 7.29
N TYR A 162 9.02 -0.12 6.71
CA TYR A 162 8.26 -0.35 5.49
C TYR A 162 9.19 -0.65 4.32
N ASP A 163 10.18 0.19 4.05
CA ASP A 163 11.13 -0.07 2.95
C ASP A 163 11.92 -1.37 3.17
N ARG A 164 12.32 -1.64 4.41
CA ARG A 164 13.03 -2.87 4.78
C ARG A 164 12.22 -4.13 4.45
N GLN A 165 10.90 -4.10 4.58
CA GLN A 165 10.08 -5.30 4.34
C GLN A 165 10.20 -5.81 2.90
N PHE A 166 10.47 -4.91 1.93
CA PHE A 166 10.71 -5.33 0.55
C PHE A 166 12.04 -6.08 0.38
N LEU A 167 13.03 -5.76 1.21
CA LEU A 167 14.34 -6.41 1.21
C LEU A 167 14.33 -7.76 1.91
N THR A 168 13.58 -7.89 3.01
CA THR A 168 13.56 -9.11 3.84
C THR A 168 12.55 -10.14 3.34
N ARG A 169 11.53 -9.74 2.57
CA ARG A 169 10.46 -10.62 2.06
C ARG A 169 10.57 -10.95 0.57
N LYS A 170 11.80 -11.16 0.09
CA LYS A 170 12.07 -11.41 -1.34
C LYS A 170 11.23 -12.55 -1.93
N ALA A 171 11.03 -13.66 -1.22
CA ALA A 171 10.26 -14.78 -1.79
C ALA A 171 8.76 -14.44 -1.96
N VAL A 172 8.15 -13.76 -0.98
CA VAL A 172 6.75 -13.29 -1.08
C VAL A 172 6.60 -12.24 -2.19
N ASN A 173 7.54 -11.30 -2.24
CA ASN A 173 7.52 -10.24 -3.25
C ASN A 173 7.71 -10.83 -4.66
N ASN A 174 8.57 -11.85 -4.80
CA ASN A 174 8.74 -12.59 -6.04
C ASN A 174 7.50 -13.40 -6.42
N ASP A 175 6.82 -14.05 -5.46
CA ASP A 175 5.54 -14.74 -5.73
C ASP A 175 4.46 -13.77 -6.22
N LEU A 176 4.33 -12.60 -5.61
CA LEU A 176 3.43 -11.55 -6.09
C LEU A 176 3.79 -11.07 -7.51
N LEU A 177 5.08 -10.91 -7.80
CA LEU A 177 5.54 -10.56 -9.15
C LEU A 177 5.19 -11.65 -10.17
N VAL A 178 5.42 -12.93 -9.84
CA VAL A 178 5.06 -14.07 -10.70
C VAL A 178 3.56 -14.10 -10.96
N ARG A 179 2.72 -13.87 -9.94
CA ARG A 179 1.26 -13.82 -10.11
C ARG A 179 0.83 -12.62 -10.95
N LEU A 180 1.46 -11.46 -10.79
CA LEU A 180 1.22 -10.29 -11.62
C LEU A 180 1.56 -10.58 -13.10
N GLU A 181 2.70 -11.23 -13.35
CA GLU A 181 3.11 -11.62 -14.70
C GLU A 181 2.13 -12.62 -15.30
N GLN A 182 1.72 -13.64 -14.54
CA GLN A 182 0.72 -14.62 -14.97
C GLN A 182 -0.61 -13.94 -15.31
N GLN A 183 -1.08 -13.02 -14.45
CA GLN A 183 -2.32 -12.29 -14.69
C GLN A 183 -2.26 -11.45 -15.96
N LEU A 184 -1.12 -10.81 -16.24
CA LEU A 184 -0.91 -10.07 -17.49
C LEU A 184 -0.82 -11.00 -18.70
N GLU A 185 -0.13 -12.14 -18.59
CA GLU A 185 -0.09 -13.13 -19.65
C GLU A 185 -1.49 -13.65 -20.01
N ASP A 186 -2.29 -13.99 -19.00
CA ASP A 186 -3.65 -14.48 -19.18
C ASP A 186 -4.56 -13.41 -19.78
N TYR A 187 -4.36 -12.15 -19.36
CA TYR A 187 -5.03 -11.00 -19.97
C TYR A 187 -4.73 -10.87 -21.47
N PHE A 188 -3.51 -11.20 -21.91
CA PHE A 188 -3.12 -11.16 -23.33
C PHE A 188 -3.41 -12.46 -24.11
N LYS A 189 -3.76 -13.57 -23.43
CA LYS A 189 -4.13 -14.85 -24.06
C LYS A 189 -5.62 -14.92 -24.40
N ASP A 190 -6.47 -14.34 -23.56
CA ASP A 190 -7.91 -14.29 -23.81
C ASP A 190 -8.28 -13.18 -24.81
N ASP A 191 -9.27 -13.42 -25.68
CA ASP A 191 -9.92 -12.40 -26.55
C ASP A 191 -10.63 -11.27 -25.75
N LYS A 192 -10.45 -11.21 -24.42
CA LYS A 192 -10.95 -10.14 -23.52
C LYS A 192 -10.41 -8.75 -23.86
N LEU A 193 -9.36 -8.67 -24.67
CA LEU A 193 -8.76 -7.40 -25.12
C LEU A 193 -9.74 -6.56 -25.96
N LEU A 194 -10.73 -7.18 -26.61
CA LEU A 194 -11.69 -6.48 -27.48
C LEU A 194 -12.79 -5.73 -26.70
N THR A 195 -12.99 -6.03 -25.42
CA THR A 195 -14.07 -5.44 -24.61
C THR A 195 -13.61 -4.78 -23.31
N GLY A 196 -12.40 -5.11 -22.82
CA GLY A 196 -11.91 -4.69 -21.49
C GLY A 196 -10.91 -3.53 -21.45
N GLY A 197 -10.46 -3.00 -22.60
CA GLY A 197 -9.46 -1.93 -22.66
C GLY A 197 -8.04 -2.39 -22.33
N LEU A 198 -7.21 -1.50 -21.78
CA LEU A 198 -5.89 -1.85 -21.25
C LEU A 198 -5.99 -2.38 -19.81
N PRO A 199 -5.09 -3.28 -19.37
CA PRO A 199 -5.08 -3.73 -17.99
C PRO A 199 -4.80 -2.54 -17.07
N SER A 200 -5.68 -2.32 -16.10
CA SER A 200 -5.57 -1.20 -15.16
C SER A 200 -4.81 -1.60 -13.90
N VAL A 201 -4.01 -0.69 -13.35
CA VAL A 201 -3.33 -0.90 -12.06
C VAL A 201 -4.33 -1.23 -10.96
N ALA A 202 -5.54 -0.65 -11.00
CA ALA A 202 -6.59 -0.92 -10.03
C ALA A 202 -7.03 -2.39 -10.04
N THR A 203 -7.39 -2.89 -11.21
CA THR A 203 -7.86 -4.27 -11.40
C THR A 203 -6.76 -5.30 -11.08
N LEU A 204 -5.52 -5.02 -11.47
CA LEU A 204 -4.40 -5.91 -11.15
C LEU A 204 -4.15 -5.97 -9.63
N ALA A 205 -4.13 -4.81 -8.97
CA ALA A 205 -3.90 -4.74 -7.53
C ALA A 205 -5.04 -5.43 -6.75
N GLU A 206 -6.29 -5.21 -7.16
CA GLU A 206 -7.47 -5.84 -6.56
C GLU A 206 -7.42 -7.37 -6.64
N ASN A 207 -7.09 -7.92 -7.81
CA ASN A 207 -6.97 -9.38 -8.01
C ASN A 207 -5.78 -10.00 -7.24
N LEU A 208 -4.77 -9.19 -6.94
CA LEU A 208 -3.63 -9.59 -6.10
C LEU A 208 -3.88 -9.32 -4.61
N HIS A 209 -5.04 -8.79 -4.24
CA HIS A 209 -5.41 -8.40 -2.88
C HIS A 209 -4.42 -7.42 -2.23
N VAL A 210 -3.90 -6.49 -3.03
CA VAL A 210 -3.03 -5.39 -2.60
C VAL A 210 -3.57 -4.05 -3.07
N THR A 211 -3.09 -2.96 -2.49
CA THR A 211 -3.38 -1.62 -2.96
C THR A 211 -2.51 -1.27 -4.18
N ARG A 212 -3.02 -0.36 -5.01
CA ARG A 212 -2.30 0.18 -6.18
C ARG A 212 -0.93 0.75 -5.81
N ARG A 213 -0.84 1.35 -4.61
CA ARG A 213 0.38 1.97 -4.10
C ARG A 213 1.37 0.90 -3.66
N TYR A 214 0.94 -0.08 -2.86
CA TYR A 214 1.81 -1.20 -2.48
C TYR A 214 2.37 -1.93 -3.70
N LEU A 215 1.52 -2.25 -4.69
CA LEU A 215 1.97 -2.86 -5.95
C LEU A 215 3.03 -2.01 -6.67
N SER A 216 2.83 -0.69 -6.71
CA SER A 216 3.78 0.22 -7.34
C SER A 216 5.12 0.30 -6.57
N ASP A 217 5.08 0.33 -5.25
CA ASP A 217 6.28 0.40 -4.41
C ASP A 217 7.04 -0.93 -4.42
N LEU A 218 6.33 -2.06 -4.44
CA LEU A 218 6.90 -3.39 -4.66
C LEU A 218 7.68 -3.45 -5.97
N LEU A 219 7.07 -3.03 -7.08
CA LEU A 219 7.72 -3.07 -8.39
C LEU A 219 8.91 -2.11 -8.48
N ARG A 220 8.84 -0.93 -7.85
CA ARG A 220 9.99 -0.01 -7.81
C ARG A 220 11.17 -0.65 -7.09
N ASN A 221 10.90 -1.32 -5.97
CA ASN A 221 11.94 -1.99 -5.19
C ASN A 221 12.54 -3.22 -5.89
N LEU A 222 11.72 -4.01 -6.59
CA LEU A 222 12.18 -5.23 -7.26
C LEU A 222 12.86 -4.97 -8.60
N ILE A 223 12.28 -4.11 -9.43
CA ILE A 223 12.65 -3.95 -10.85
C ILE A 223 12.80 -2.49 -11.30
N GLY A 224 12.69 -1.52 -10.39
CA GLY A 224 12.88 -0.10 -10.69
C GLY A 224 11.72 0.58 -11.44
N LEU A 225 10.59 -0.11 -11.64
CA LEU A 225 9.41 0.40 -12.37
C LEU A 225 8.22 0.54 -11.43
N ASN A 226 7.36 1.54 -11.64
CA ASN A 226 6.03 1.51 -11.00
C ASN A 226 5.07 0.59 -11.78
N ALA A 227 3.89 0.31 -11.20
CA ALA A 227 2.91 -0.60 -11.80
C ALA A 227 2.46 -0.18 -13.20
N GLN A 228 2.20 1.11 -13.44
CA GLN A 228 1.80 1.60 -14.76
C GLN A 228 2.93 1.43 -15.79
N GLN A 229 4.17 1.70 -15.39
CA GLN A 229 5.35 1.51 -16.25
C GLN A 229 5.56 0.03 -16.59
N PHE A 230 5.41 -0.85 -15.61
CA PHE A 230 5.52 -2.30 -15.82
C PHE A 230 4.45 -2.82 -16.80
N ILE A 231 3.20 -2.41 -16.62
CA ILE A 231 2.11 -2.71 -17.56
C ILE A 231 2.48 -2.24 -18.96
N HIS A 232 2.96 -1.00 -19.11
CA HIS A 232 3.37 -0.49 -20.40
C HIS A 232 4.50 -1.32 -21.03
N GLU A 233 5.50 -1.78 -20.26
CA GLU A 233 6.55 -2.67 -20.79
C GLU A 233 5.95 -3.97 -21.33
N LYS A 234 5.08 -4.65 -20.56
CA LYS A 234 4.43 -5.90 -21.00
C LYS A 234 3.55 -5.69 -22.23
N VAL A 235 2.81 -4.58 -22.31
CA VAL A 235 2.02 -4.21 -23.51
C VAL A 235 2.94 -4.04 -24.73
N ILE A 236 4.11 -3.40 -24.57
CA ILE A 236 5.06 -3.19 -25.67
C ILE A 236 5.75 -4.49 -26.08
N GLU A 237 6.10 -5.36 -25.14
CA GLU A 237 6.61 -6.71 -25.43
C GLU A 237 5.60 -7.48 -26.28
N LYS A 238 4.32 -7.50 -25.88
CA LYS A 238 3.26 -8.15 -26.65
C LYS A 238 3.04 -7.52 -28.02
N ALA A 239 3.11 -6.20 -28.11
CA ALA A 239 3.03 -5.49 -29.38
C ALA A 239 4.14 -5.90 -30.35
N LYS A 240 5.38 -6.05 -29.86
CA LYS A 240 6.52 -6.51 -30.69
C LYS A 240 6.27 -7.92 -31.21
N GLU A 241 5.75 -8.83 -30.40
CA GLU A 241 5.38 -10.18 -30.83
C GLU A 241 4.35 -10.16 -31.97
N TYR A 242 3.28 -9.36 -31.84
CA TYR A 242 2.26 -9.23 -32.88
C TYR A 242 2.81 -8.59 -34.16
N LEU A 243 3.67 -7.58 -34.04
CA LEU A 243 4.31 -6.96 -35.21
C LEU A 243 5.24 -7.91 -35.96
N ALA A 244 5.86 -8.86 -35.26
CA ALA A 244 6.75 -9.86 -35.84
C ALA A 244 6.01 -11.03 -36.51
N LYS A 245 4.88 -11.48 -35.94
CA LYS A 245 4.21 -12.72 -36.35
C LYS A 245 2.97 -12.53 -37.23
N ASN A 246 2.32 -11.37 -37.19
CA ASN A 246 0.99 -11.20 -37.80
C ASN A 246 0.98 -10.31 -39.05
N ASP A 247 0.13 -10.68 -40.01
CA ASP A 247 -0.28 -9.84 -41.16
C ASP A 247 -1.20 -8.68 -40.76
N LEU A 248 -1.51 -8.55 -39.47
CA LEU A 248 -2.31 -7.45 -38.95
C LEU A 248 -1.66 -6.09 -39.23
N THR A 249 -2.52 -5.12 -39.51
CA THR A 249 -2.14 -3.70 -39.60
C THR A 249 -1.83 -3.15 -38.21
N VAL A 250 -1.04 -2.07 -38.15
CA VAL A 250 -0.71 -1.38 -36.90
C VAL A 250 -1.97 -0.93 -36.14
N ALA A 251 -3.02 -0.53 -36.86
CA ALA A 251 -4.29 -0.15 -36.26
C ALA A 251 -5.00 -1.34 -35.62
N GLN A 252 -5.07 -2.49 -36.31
CA GLN A 252 -5.64 -3.72 -35.75
C GLN A 252 -4.87 -4.17 -34.51
N ILE A 253 -3.53 -4.12 -34.53
CA ILE A 253 -2.71 -4.46 -33.36
C ILE A 253 -3.02 -3.54 -32.18
N ALA A 254 -3.20 -2.24 -32.42
CA ALA A 254 -3.57 -1.30 -31.35
C ALA A 254 -4.91 -1.67 -30.70
N TYR A 255 -5.93 -1.96 -31.51
CA TYR A 255 -7.25 -2.39 -31.00
C TYR A 255 -7.17 -3.74 -30.28
N HIS A 256 -6.41 -4.70 -30.82
CA HIS A 256 -6.15 -5.98 -30.16
C HIS A 256 -5.41 -5.85 -28.85
N LEU A 257 -4.66 -4.78 -28.61
CA LEU A 257 -4.00 -4.50 -27.33
C LEU A 257 -4.89 -3.68 -26.38
N GLY A 258 -6.15 -3.42 -26.75
CA GLY A 258 -7.11 -2.69 -25.92
C GLY A 258 -6.97 -1.16 -25.99
N PHE A 259 -6.28 -0.60 -26.97
CA PHE A 259 -6.25 0.85 -27.18
C PHE A 259 -7.51 1.32 -27.92
N GLU A 260 -8.21 2.30 -27.35
CA GLU A 260 -9.35 2.97 -28.02
C GLU A 260 -8.92 3.72 -29.29
N HIS A 261 -7.69 4.23 -29.29
CA HIS A 261 -7.14 5.03 -30.38
C HIS A 261 -5.74 4.56 -30.77
N PRO A 262 -5.51 4.14 -32.03
CA PRO A 262 -4.19 3.73 -32.51
C PRO A 262 -3.08 4.78 -32.35
N GLN A 263 -3.44 6.06 -32.29
CA GLN A 263 -2.50 7.17 -32.04
C GLN A 263 -1.87 7.06 -30.64
N SER A 264 -2.65 6.65 -29.63
CA SER A 264 -2.16 6.44 -28.26
C SER A 264 -1.14 5.30 -28.21
N PHE A 265 -1.44 4.19 -28.91
CA PHE A 265 -0.50 3.08 -29.08
C PHE A 265 0.79 3.53 -29.78
N ASN A 266 0.69 4.25 -30.91
CA ASN A 266 1.85 4.75 -31.64
C ASN A 266 2.75 5.63 -30.77
N LYS A 267 2.15 6.53 -29.97
CA LYS A 267 2.88 7.41 -29.06
C LYS A 267 3.60 6.62 -27.97
N LEU A 268 2.91 5.67 -27.34
CA LEU A 268 3.50 4.82 -26.31
C LEU A 268 4.65 3.97 -26.89
N PHE A 269 4.41 3.27 -28.00
CA PHE A 269 5.40 2.41 -28.64
C PHE A 269 6.65 3.19 -29.06
N LYS A 270 6.47 4.37 -29.67
CA LYS A 270 7.60 5.24 -30.03
C LYS A 270 8.36 5.73 -28.81
N SER A 271 7.67 6.10 -27.73
CA SER A 271 8.32 6.54 -26.50
C SER A 271 9.17 5.44 -25.85
N LYS A 272 8.77 4.18 -26.02
CA LYS A 272 9.42 3.01 -25.40
C LYS A 272 10.49 2.35 -26.27
N THR A 273 10.41 2.51 -27.59
CA THR A 273 11.28 1.80 -28.54
C THR A 273 12.10 2.73 -29.44
N SER A 274 11.87 4.05 -29.39
CA SER A 274 12.41 5.05 -30.32
C SER A 274 11.95 4.89 -31.79
N LEU A 275 11.25 3.81 -32.14
CA LEU A 275 10.71 3.54 -33.47
C LEU A 275 9.19 3.62 -33.47
N SER A 276 8.59 3.99 -34.59
CA SER A 276 7.14 3.77 -34.76
C SER A 276 6.85 2.28 -34.92
N PRO A 277 5.64 1.79 -34.61
CA PRO A 277 5.27 0.39 -34.87
C PRO A 277 5.54 -0.07 -36.31
N SER A 278 5.21 0.78 -37.30
CA SER A 278 5.51 0.51 -38.72
C SER A 278 7.02 0.47 -38.99
N GLY A 279 7.79 1.37 -38.37
CA GLY A 279 9.25 1.41 -38.47
C GLY A 279 9.89 0.14 -37.90
N TYR A 280 9.40 -0.32 -36.74
CA TYR A 280 9.82 -1.56 -36.11
C TYR A 280 9.47 -2.78 -36.96
N LYS A 281 8.24 -2.85 -37.51
CA LYS A 281 7.85 -3.93 -38.43
C LYS A 281 8.73 -3.98 -39.68
N LYS A 282 9.15 -2.82 -40.20
CA LYS A 282 10.08 -2.74 -41.33
C LYS A 282 11.49 -3.20 -40.96
N SER A 283 11.99 -2.84 -39.76
CA SER A 283 13.33 -3.27 -39.32
C SER A 283 13.45 -4.76 -39.07
N LEU A 284 12.35 -5.49 -38.89
CA LEU A 284 12.35 -6.96 -38.77
C LEU A 284 12.41 -7.69 -40.13
N ARG A 285 12.11 -6.98 -41.24
CA ARG A 285 12.06 -7.55 -42.60
C ARG A 285 13.33 -7.29 -43.42
N ASN A 286 14.26 -6.51 -42.86
CA ASN A 286 15.58 -6.22 -43.41
C ASN A 286 16.63 -6.98 -42.61
#